data_AF-A0A7V4B2C6-F1
#
_entry.id   AF-A0A7V4B2C6-F1
#
_cell.length_a   1.000
_cell.length_b   1.000
_cell.length_c   1.000
_cell.angle_alpha   90.00
_cell.angle_beta   90.00
_cell.angle_gamma   90.00
#
_symmetry.space_group_name_H-M   'P 1'
#
loop_
_entity.id
_entity.type
_entity.pdbx_description
1 polymer ?
#
loop_
_entity_poly.entity_id
_entity_poly.type
_entity_poly.pdbx_seq_one_letter_code
_entity_poly.pdbx_strand_id
1 'polypeptide(L)'
;MDILNSALSILFAAVLTPFRGMHPLAGLAAVSVAAGALMLLVFKWTSNQKGLAAARDRMQGRLLEMRLFASDPAQTLRSAGMLLLDNLSYIRHMLVPMLILIGPIVLLLAQASAWYQFRPAL
;
A
#
# COMPACT_ATOMS: atom_id res chain seq x y z
N MET A 1 -12.61 21.22 -2.74
CA MET A 1 -11.28 20.68 -3.12
C MET A 1 -10.15 21.32 -2.30
N ASP A 2 -10.46 22.26 -1.41
CA ASP A 2 -9.44 23.08 -0.73
C ASP A 2 -8.96 22.49 0.60
N ILE A 3 -9.78 21.71 1.29
CA ILE A 3 -9.44 21.18 2.63
C ILE A 3 -8.32 20.14 2.54
N LEU A 4 -8.40 19.21 1.59
CA LEU A 4 -7.39 18.17 1.40
C LEU A 4 -6.07 18.78 0.94
N ASN A 5 -6.13 19.72 -0.01
CA ASN A 5 -4.96 20.44 -0.50
C ASN A 5 -4.33 21.33 0.58
N SER A 6 -5.15 21.99 1.42
CA SER A 6 -4.68 22.82 2.53
C SER A 6 -4.07 22.00 3.66
N ALA A 7 -4.66 20.86 4.01
CA ALA A 7 -4.08 19.96 5.01
C ALA A 7 -2.72 19.41 4.54
N LEU A 8 -2.63 19.01 3.28
CA LEU A 8 -1.37 18.56 2.68
C LEU A 8 -0.34 19.68 2.60
N SER A 9 -0.74 20.90 2.25
CA SER A 9 0.18 22.04 2.16
C SER A 9 0.68 22.49 3.53
N ILE A 10 -0.15 22.44 4.57
CA ILE A 10 0.27 22.70 5.97
C ILE A 10 1.25 21.63 6.42
N LEU A 11 1.00 20.36 6.10
CA LEU A 11 1.87 19.25 6.49
C LEU A 11 3.22 19.33 5.75
N PHE A 12 3.21 19.62 4.46
CA PHE A 12 4.41 19.90 3.67
C PHE A 12 5.16 21.13 4.20
N ALA A 13 4.46 22.21 4.53
CA ALA A 13 5.07 23.41 5.09
C ALA A 13 5.68 23.14 6.46
N ALA A 14 5.01 22.40 7.33
CA ALA A 14 5.54 22.02 8.65
C ALA A 14 6.77 21.11 8.53
N VAL A 15 6.78 20.18 7.57
CA VAL A 15 7.93 19.31 7.32
C VAL A 15 9.07 20.06 6.66
N LEU A 16 8.82 20.96 5.70
CA LEU A 16 9.85 21.64 4.91
C LEU A 16 10.37 22.95 5.52
N THR A 17 9.62 23.60 6.42
CA THR A 17 10.05 24.84 7.10
C THR A 17 11.40 24.74 7.80
N PRO A 18 11.75 23.67 8.54
CA PRO A 18 13.08 23.54 9.14
C PRO A 18 14.20 23.29 8.12
N PHE A 19 13.87 22.80 6.91
CA PHE A 19 14.86 22.46 5.87
C PHE A 19 15.03 23.54 4.79
N ARG A 20 14.36 24.70 4.92
CA ARG A 20 14.44 25.79 3.93
C ARG A 20 15.85 26.35 3.68
N GLY A 21 16.78 26.15 4.62
CA GLY A 21 18.17 26.58 4.50
C GLY A 21 19.17 25.47 4.12
N MET A 22 18.70 24.23 3.90
CA MET A 22 19.57 23.07 3.62
C MET A 22 19.52 22.65 2.15
N HIS A 23 20.44 21.78 1.74
CA HIS A 23 20.50 21.22 0.39
C HIS A 23 19.14 20.61 -0.01
N PRO A 24 18.63 20.82 -1.24
CA PRO A 24 17.29 20.40 -1.68
C PRO A 24 16.95 18.92 -1.45
N LEU A 25 17.96 18.06 -1.43
CA LEU A 25 17.83 16.62 -1.15
C LEU A 25 17.34 16.32 0.28
N ALA A 26 17.69 17.15 1.28
CA ALA A 26 17.25 16.96 2.65
C ALA A 26 15.74 17.16 2.80
N GLY A 27 15.20 18.20 2.13
CA GLY A 27 13.75 18.43 2.05
C GLY A 27 13.03 17.30 1.33
N LEU A 28 13.59 16.80 0.22
CA LEU A 28 13.04 15.66 -0.51
C LEU A 28 13.00 14.38 0.32
N ALA A 29 14.08 14.10 1.07
CA ALA A 29 14.16 12.95 1.95
C ALA A 29 13.12 13.03 3.08
N ALA A 30 12.97 14.19 3.72
CA ALA A 30 11.98 14.41 4.77
C ALA A 30 10.53 14.21 4.25
N VAL A 31 10.22 14.75 3.07
CA VAL A 31 8.92 14.56 2.41
C VAL A 31 8.70 13.09 2.05
N SER A 32 9.72 12.39 1.57
CA SER A 32 9.63 10.97 1.21
C SER A 32 9.35 10.08 2.43
N VAL A 33 9.99 10.38 3.58
CA VAL A 33 9.72 9.69 4.85
C VAL A 33 8.30 9.96 5.33
N ALA A 34 7.84 11.22 5.28
CA ALA A 34 6.49 11.58 5.65
C ALA A 34 5.43 10.91 4.76
N ALA A 35 5.68 10.87 3.45
CA ALA A 35 4.85 10.15 2.48
C ALA A 35 4.81 8.64 2.79
N GLY A 36 5.95 8.02 3.08
CA GLY A 36 6.03 6.62 3.51
C GLY A 36 5.21 6.33 4.76
N ALA A 37 5.30 7.19 5.78
CA ALA A 37 4.52 7.06 7.00
C ALA A 37 3.01 7.20 6.74
N LEU A 38 2.59 8.15 5.89
CA LEU A 38 1.20 8.32 5.48
C LEU A 38 0.69 7.07 4.76
N MET A 39 1.48 6.51 3.83
CA MET A 39 1.12 5.28 3.12
C MET A 39 0.92 4.11 4.09
N LEU A 40 1.81 3.94 5.08
CA LEU A 40 1.67 2.92 6.12
C LEU A 40 0.41 3.12 6.97
N LEU A 41 0.06 4.36 7.32
CA LEU A 41 -1.16 4.68 8.06
C LEU A 41 -2.42 4.35 7.27
N VAL A 42 -2.48 4.76 6.00
CA VAL A 42 -3.60 4.42 5.11
C VAL A 42 -3.73 2.91 4.99
N PHE A 43 -2.61 2.20 4.77
CA PHE A 43 -2.61 0.74 4.67
C PHE A 43 -3.08 0.09 5.98
N LYS A 44 -2.67 0.60 7.13
CA LYS A 44 -3.11 0.10 8.44
C LYS A 44 -4.63 0.23 8.64
N TRP A 45 -5.23 1.32 8.18
CA TRP A 45 -6.67 1.58 8.35
C TRP A 45 -7.53 0.85 7.34
N THR A 46 -7.01 0.64 6.13
CA THR A 46 -7.77 0.05 5.02
C THR A 46 -7.59 -1.46 4.91
N SER A 47 -6.47 -2.00 5.43
CA SER A 47 -6.16 -3.43 5.35
C SER A 47 -6.94 -4.23 6.39
N ASN A 48 -7.77 -5.17 5.93
CA ASN A 48 -8.43 -6.15 6.78
C ASN A 48 -7.46 -7.29 7.12
N GLN A 49 -6.60 -7.04 8.11
CA GLN A 49 -5.59 -8.02 8.57
C GLN A 49 -6.20 -9.35 9.03
N LYS A 50 -7.40 -9.32 9.61
CA LYS A 50 -8.13 -10.54 10.04
C LYS A 50 -8.55 -11.39 8.84
N GLY A 51 -9.08 -10.76 7.78
CA GLY A 51 -9.43 -11.44 6.53
C GLY A 51 -8.21 -12.04 5.83
N LEU A 52 -7.07 -11.34 5.89
CA LEU A 52 -5.80 -11.78 5.33
C LEU A 52 -5.24 -13.01 6.06
N ALA A 53 -5.26 -12.97 7.41
CA ALA A 53 -4.84 -14.10 8.24
C ALA A 53 -5.74 -15.32 8.01
N ALA A 54 -7.06 -15.15 8.02
CA ALA A 54 -8.00 -16.24 7.78
C ALA A 54 -7.83 -16.86 6.37
N ALA A 55 -7.55 -16.05 5.34
CA ALA A 55 -7.26 -16.57 4.00
C ALA A 55 -5.95 -17.38 3.97
N ARG A 56 -4.91 -16.92 4.66
CA ARG A 56 -3.63 -17.63 4.78
C ARG A 56 -3.80 -18.97 5.49
N ASP A 57 -4.55 -19.02 6.58
CA ASP A 57 -4.80 -20.25 7.33
C ASP A 57 -5.57 -21.27 6.48
N ARG A 58 -6.58 -20.84 5.71
CA ARG A 58 -7.29 -21.71 4.77
C ARG A 58 -6.39 -22.26 3.68
N MET A 59 -5.49 -21.45 3.12
CA MET A 59 -4.50 -21.92 2.14
C MET A 59 -3.58 -22.98 2.73
N GLN A 60 -3.10 -22.79 3.97
CA GLN A 60 -2.26 -23.78 4.64
C GLN A 60 -3.00 -25.09 4.88
N GLY A 61 -4.28 -25.03 5.27
CA GLY A 61 -5.15 -26.22 5.38
C GLY A 61 -5.30 -26.96 4.05
N ARG A 62 -5.54 -26.24 2.95
CA ARG A 62 -5.66 -26.83 1.60
C ARG A 62 -4.36 -27.47 1.11
N LEU A 63 -3.20 -26.90 1.45
CA LEU A 63 -1.90 -27.51 1.16
C LEU A 63 -1.69 -28.81 1.94
N LEU A 64 -2.16 -28.89 3.18
CA LEU A 64 -2.12 -30.12 3.98
C LEU A 64 -3.05 -31.19 3.41
N GLU A 65 -4.26 -30.82 3.00
CA GLU A 65 -5.20 -31.72 2.30
C GLU A 65 -4.58 -32.30 1.03
N MET A 66 -3.95 -31.46 0.19
CA MET A 66 -3.27 -31.91 -1.03
C MET A 66 -2.12 -32.89 -0.73
N ARG A 67 -1.42 -32.73 0.40
CA ARG A 67 -0.39 -33.67 0.83
C ARG A 67 -0.96 -34.97 1.38
N LEU A 68 -2.07 -34.91 2.11
CA LEU A 68 -2.74 -36.07 2.70
C LEU A 68 -3.40 -36.96 1.65
N PHE A 69 -3.98 -36.35 0.61
CA PHE A 69 -4.70 -37.02 -0.47
C PHE A 69 -3.92 -37.04 -1.79
N ALA A 70 -2.58 -36.99 -1.73
CA ALA A 70 -1.72 -36.94 -2.91
C ALA A 70 -1.91 -38.14 -3.87
N SER A 71 -2.42 -39.27 -3.36
CA SER A 71 -2.75 -40.48 -4.11
C SER A 71 -4.11 -40.44 -4.81
N ASP A 72 -4.98 -39.48 -4.48
CA ASP A 72 -6.26 -39.23 -5.18
C ASP A 72 -6.15 -37.95 -6.04
N PRO A 73 -5.92 -38.09 -7.36
CA PRO A 73 -5.76 -36.94 -8.25
C PRO A 73 -7.02 -36.09 -8.39
N ALA A 74 -8.22 -36.66 -8.24
CA ALA A 74 -9.47 -35.90 -8.31
C ALA A 74 -9.63 -34.99 -7.08
N GLN A 75 -9.31 -35.52 -5.91
CA GLN A 75 -9.39 -34.77 -4.65
C GLN A 75 -8.29 -33.71 -4.53
N THR A 76 -7.10 -34.01 -5.05
CA THR A 76 -5.99 -33.05 -5.16
C THR A 76 -6.34 -31.89 -6.10
N LEU A 77 -6.96 -32.16 -7.25
CA LEU A 77 -7.35 -31.13 -8.22
C LEU A 77 -8.45 -30.21 -7.68
N ARG A 78 -9.43 -30.76 -6.94
CA ARG A 78 -10.46 -29.97 -6.25
C ARG A 78 -9.85 -29.04 -5.20
N SER A 79 -8.90 -29.55 -4.41
CA SER A 79 -8.18 -28.78 -3.40
C SER A 79 -7.34 -27.66 -4.02
N ALA A 80 -6.72 -27.90 -5.20
CA ALA A 80 -6.02 -26.88 -5.97
C ALA A 80 -6.96 -25.75 -6.45
N GLY A 81 -8.12 -26.11 -7.04
CA GLY A 81 -9.11 -25.13 -7.49
C GLY A 81 -9.66 -24.29 -6.34
N MET A 82 -9.90 -24.92 -5.20
CA MET A 82 -10.23 -24.24 -3.97
C MET A 82 -9.10 -23.29 -3.53
N LEU A 83 -7.84 -23.73 -3.49
CA LEU A 83 -6.70 -22.87 -3.13
C LEU A 83 -6.61 -21.62 -4.02
N LEU A 84 -6.91 -21.74 -5.32
CA LEU A 84 -6.99 -20.59 -6.23
C LEU A 84 -8.08 -19.59 -5.83
N LEU A 85 -9.27 -20.06 -5.45
CA LEU A 85 -10.36 -19.18 -4.99
C LEU A 85 -10.02 -18.45 -3.69
N ASP A 86 -9.34 -19.13 -2.76
CA ASP A 86 -8.84 -18.47 -1.53
C ASP A 86 -7.77 -17.42 -1.87
N ASN A 87 -6.92 -17.69 -2.86
CA ASN A 87 -5.94 -16.72 -3.34
C ASN A 87 -6.60 -15.51 -3.98
N LEU A 88 -7.67 -15.72 -4.74
CA LEU A 88 -8.45 -14.61 -5.30
C LEU A 88 -9.07 -13.74 -4.21
N SER A 89 -9.56 -14.36 -3.12
CA SER A 89 -10.03 -13.63 -1.94
C SER A 89 -8.90 -12.85 -1.27
N TYR A 90 -7.72 -13.44 -1.11
CA TYR A 90 -6.53 -12.78 -0.57
C TYR A 90 -6.13 -11.56 -1.42
N ILE A 91 -6.06 -11.71 -2.75
CA ILE A 91 -5.78 -10.62 -3.70
C ILE A 91 -6.82 -9.51 -3.56
N ARG A 92 -8.11 -9.85 -3.46
CA ARG A 92 -9.17 -8.84 -3.26
C ARG A 92 -8.97 -8.01 -1.99
N HIS A 93 -8.53 -8.62 -0.90
CA HIS A 93 -8.24 -7.90 0.34
C HIS A 93 -7.03 -6.96 0.20
N MET A 94 -6.07 -7.26 -0.68
CA MET A 94 -4.93 -6.39 -0.97
C MET A 94 -5.24 -5.31 -2.02
N LEU A 95 -6.18 -5.56 -2.93
CA LEU A 95 -6.55 -4.58 -3.97
C LEU A 95 -7.20 -3.33 -3.38
N VAL A 96 -8.03 -3.45 -2.35
CA VAL A 96 -8.70 -2.32 -1.69
C VAL A 96 -7.69 -1.27 -1.17
N PRO A 97 -6.71 -1.62 -0.32
CA PRO A 97 -5.71 -0.65 0.15
C PRO A 97 -4.87 -0.10 -1.01
N MET A 98 -4.55 -0.91 -2.03
CA MET A 98 -3.80 -0.44 -3.21
C MET A 98 -4.57 0.62 -4.00
N LEU A 99 -5.86 0.42 -4.27
CA LEU A 99 -6.69 1.42 -4.96
C LEU A 99 -6.80 2.71 -4.14
N ILE A 100 -6.97 2.61 -2.83
CA ILE A 100 -7.06 3.78 -1.95
C ILE A 100 -5.74 4.55 -1.95
N LEU A 101 -4.59 3.87 -2.01
CA LEU A 101 -3.27 4.50 -2.09
C LEU A 101 -2.99 5.25 -3.40
N ILE A 102 -3.71 4.96 -4.50
CA ILE A 102 -3.56 5.70 -5.76
C ILE A 102 -3.83 7.20 -5.55
N GLY A 103 -4.88 7.54 -4.80
CA GLY A 103 -5.23 8.94 -4.53
C GLY A 103 -4.09 9.74 -3.86
N PRO A 104 -3.60 9.32 -2.68
CA PRO A 104 -2.47 9.94 -2.01
C PRO A 104 -1.20 10.00 -2.86
N ILE A 105 -0.88 8.94 -3.61
CA ILE A 105 0.33 8.90 -4.46
C ILE A 105 0.22 9.93 -5.59
N VAL A 106 -0.91 9.99 -6.30
CA VAL A 106 -1.12 10.95 -7.38
C VAL A 106 -1.04 12.39 -6.85
N LEU A 107 -1.63 12.64 -5.68
CA LEU A 107 -1.53 13.95 -5.02
C LEU A 107 -0.09 14.31 -4.65
N LEU A 108 0.66 13.37 -4.07
CA LEU A 108 2.07 13.57 -3.74
C LEU A 108 2.92 13.87 -4.98
N LEU A 109 2.70 13.13 -6.08
CA LEU A 109 3.39 13.36 -7.34
C LEU A 109 3.07 14.74 -7.92
N ALA A 110 1.80 15.18 -7.86
CA ALA A 110 1.39 16.51 -8.31
C ALA A 110 2.00 17.64 -7.48
N GLN A 111 2.10 17.47 -6.14
CA GLN A 111 2.75 18.44 -5.26
C GLN A 111 4.26 18.49 -5.47
N ALA A 112 4.90 17.33 -5.61
CA ALA A 112 6.32 17.23 -5.91
C ALA A 112 6.65 17.85 -7.27
N SER A 113 5.85 17.58 -8.31
CA SER A 113 6.05 18.19 -9.63
C SER A 113 5.87 19.70 -9.56
N ALA A 114 4.85 20.21 -8.88
CA ALA A 114 4.64 21.65 -8.71
C ALA A 114 5.79 22.34 -7.97
N TRP A 115 6.40 21.68 -6.99
CA TRP A 115 7.48 22.28 -6.21
C TRP A 115 8.84 22.25 -6.94
N TYR A 116 9.13 21.17 -7.68
CA TYR A 116 10.42 20.98 -8.37
C TYR A 116 10.42 21.41 -9.86
N GLN A 117 9.26 21.57 -10.53
CA GLN A 117 9.23 22.13 -11.90
C GLN A 117 9.59 23.62 -11.93
N PHE A 118 9.23 24.39 -10.90
CA PHE A 118 9.43 25.84 -10.87
C PHE A 118 10.74 26.29 -10.21
N ARG A 119 11.51 25.35 -9.64
CA ARG A 119 12.90 25.60 -9.22
C ARG A 119 13.73 24.39 -9.64
N PRO A 120 14.46 24.47 -10.78
CA PRO A 120 15.37 23.40 -11.14
C PRO A 120 16.33 23.19 -9.97
N ALA A 121 16.51 21.93 -9.57
CA ALA A 121 17.53 21.54 -8.61
C ALA A 121 18.90 21.56 -9.30
N LEU A 122 19.30 22.71 -9.83
CA LEU A 122 20.61 23.06 -10.37
C LEU A 122 20.81 24.58 -10.28
#